data_AF-A0A2N2T425-F1
#
_entry.id   AF-A0A2N2T425-F1
#
_cell.length_a   1.000
_cell.length_b   1.000
_cell.length_c   1.000
_cell.angle_alpha   90.00
_cell.angle_beta   90.00
_cell.angle_gamma   90.00
#
_symmetry.space_group_name_H-M   'P 1'
#
loop_
_entity.id
_entity.type
_entity.pdbx_description
1 polymer ?
#
loop_
_entity_poly.entity_id
_entity_poly.type
_entity_poly.pdbx_seq_one_letter_code
_entity_poly.pdbx_strand_id
1 'polypeptide(L)'
;MKNALFSTRFGGALTAASCALLTACASTTPVLDANFGNAVRQARSAQTLNPNASANRDPVLGIDGQAGAAAQERYQESFKSPPKTFEIVNIGGGLSGN
;
A
#
# COMPACT_ATOMS: atom_id res chain seq x y z
N MET A 1 -11.06 50.37 38.04
CA MET A 1 -11.08 50.46 36.56
C MET A 1 -9.74 50.06 35.88
N LYS A 2 -8.67 49.71 36.62
CA LYS A 2 -7.36 49.35 36.04
C LYS A 2 -7.24 47.86 35.60
N ASN A 3 -8.09 46.99 36.14
CA ASN A 3 -7.99 45.53 35.97
C ASN A 3 -8.49 45.03 34.60
N ALA A 4 -9.38 45.78 33.93
CA ALA A 4 -9.93 45.40 32.64
C ALA A 4 -8.91 45.54 31.49
N LEU A 5 -8.00 46.53 31.57
CA LEU A 5 -6.94 46.72 30.58
C LEU A 5 -5.87 45.61 30.62
N PHE A 6 -5.61 45.00 31.78
CA PHE A 6 -4.60 43.95 31.91
C PHE A 6 -5.08 42.62 31.29
N SER A 7 -6.38 42.31 31.41
CA SER A 7 -7.02 41.12 30.83
C SER A 7 -7.01 41.14 29.29
N THR A 8 -7.28 42.30 28.67
CA THR A 8 -7.26 42.44 27.20
C THR A 8 -5.84 42.35 26.61
N ARG A 9 -4.81 42.73 27.38
CA ARG A 9 -3.39 42.62 26.98
C ARG A 9 -2.90 41.18 27.05
N PHE A 10 -3.38 40.40 28.02
CA PHE A 10 -3.10 38.97 28.15
C PHE A 10 -3.75 38.12 27.04
N GLY A 11 -5.00 38.42 26.67
CA GLY A 11 -5.68 37.75 25.55
C GLY A 11 -4.99 37.99 24.20
N GLY A 12 -4.49 39.21 23.95
CA GLY A 12 -3.73 39.51 22.74
C GLY A 12 -2.39 38.77 22.65
N ALA A 13 -1.69 38.63 23.78
CA ALA A 13 -0.42 37.90 23.85
C ALA A 13 -0.58 36.41 23.58
N LEU A 14 -1.66 35.79 24.07
CA LEU A 14 -1.94 34.38 23.84
C LEU A 14 -2.24 34.10 22.37
N THR A 15 -3.08 34.91 21.72
CA THR A 15 -3.39 34.76 20.29
C THR A 15 -2.16 34.99 19.41
N ALA A 16 -1.32 35.97 19.74
CA ALA A 16 -0.07 36.22 19.01
C ALA A 16 0.92 35.05 19.15
N ALA A 17 1.04 34.46 20.35
CA ALA A 17 1.86 33.28 20.58
C ALA A 17 1.35 32.06 19.79
N SER A 18 0.03 31.85 19.72
CA SER A 18 -0.59 30.80 18.89
C SER A 18 -0.25 30.98 17.40
N CYS A 19 -0.34 32.21 16.89
CA CYS A 19 0.02 32.52 15.50
C CYS A 19 1.51 32.30 15.22
N ALA A 20 2.40 32.61 16.17
CA ALA A 20 3.83 32.37 16.02
C ALA A 20 4.20 30.86 16.07
N LEU A 21 3.47 30.06 16.83
CA LEU A 21 3.65 28.61 16.87
C LEU A 21 3.19 27.93 15.57
N LEU A 22 2.19 28.48 14.88
CA LEU A 22 1.69 27.96 13.61
C LEU A 22 2.69 28.12 12.46
N THR A 23 3.54 29.15 12.48
CA THR A 23 4.55 29.39 11.43
C THR A 23 5.83 28.58 11.66
N ALA A 24 6.05 28.04 12.87
CA ALA A 24 7.24 27.26 13.21
C ALA A 24 7.37 25.93 12.44
N CYS A 25 6.25 25.42 11.88
CA CYS A 25 6.23 24.17 11.12
C CYS A 25 6.50 24.35 9.62
N ALA A 26 6.54 25.59 9.11
CA ALA A 26 6.74 25.85 7.69
C ALA A 26 8.24 25.90 7.35
N SER A 27 8.80 24.80 6.83
CA SER A 27 10.16 24.81 6.30
C SER A 27 10.20 25.59 4.98
N THR A 28 11.02 26.63 4.90
CA THR A 28 11.21 27.45 3.69
C THR A 28 12.37 26.94 2.84
N THR A 29 12.51 27.47 1.62
CA THR A 29 13.73 27.29 0.83
C THR A 29 14.92 27.91 1.57
N PRO A 30 16.09 27.24 1.61
CA PRO A 30 16.53 26.10 0.80
C PRO A 30 16.29 24.70 1.41
N VAL A 31 15.77 24.62 2.65
CA VAL A 31 15.64 23.33 3.38
C VAL A 31 14.65 22.39 2.67
N LEU A 32 13.55 22.93 2.13
CA LEU A 32 12.57 22.15 1.39
C LEU A 32 13.16 21.50 0.14
N ASP A 33 13.95 22.26 -0.63
CA ASP A 33 14.56 21.81 -1.88
C ASP A 33 15.62 20.73 -1.62
N ALA A 34 16.44 20.92 -0.58
CA ALA A 34 17.44 19.94 -0.15
C ALA A 34 16.83 18.59 0.24
N ASN A 35 15.58 18.57 0.71
CA ASN A 35 14.89 17.36 1.16
C ASN A 35 13.92 16.78 0.13
N PHE A 36 13.82 17.39 -1.05
CA PHE A 36 12.86 16.96 -2.07
C PHE A 36 13.10 15.50 -2.48
N GLY A 37 12.05 14.67 -2.39
CA GLY A 37 12.09 13.25 -2.72
C GLY A 37 12.61 12.32 -1.61
N ASN A 38 13.06 12.83 -0.46
CA ASN A 38 13.52 11.97 0.65
C ASN A 38 12.41 11.03 1.14
N ALA A 39 11.17 11.50 1.24
CA ALA A 39 10.04 10.66 1.65
C ALA A 39 9.83 9.46 0.70
N VAL A 40 9.91 9.69 -0.62
CA VAL A 40 9.76 8.63 -1.62
C VAL A 40 10.95 7.65 -1.59
N ARG A 41 12.17 8.17 -1.44
CA ARG A 41 13.37 7.32 -1.28
C ARG A 41 13.28 6.44 -0.03
N GLN A 42 12.81 7.01 1.08
CA GLN A 42 12.60 6.28 2.33
C GLN A 42 11.48 5.24 2.21
N ALA A 43 10.35 5.60 1.61
CA ALA A 43 9.26 4.66 1.34
C ALA A 43 9.73 3.50 0.45
N ARG A 44 10.47 3.81 -0.62
CA ARG A 44 11.07 2.82 -1.50
C ARG A 44 12.01 1.89 -0.74
N SER A 45 12.92 2.42 0.08
CA SER A 45 13.84 1.58 0.86
C SER A 45 13.10 0.67 1.85
N ALA A 46 12.02 1.17 2.47
CA ALA A 46 11.20 0.38 3.39
C ALA A 46 10.37 -0.70 2.69
N GLN A 47 9.96 -0.46 1.44
CA GLN A 47 9.19 -1.40 0.62
C GLN A 47 10.05 -2.35 -0.21
N THR A 48 11.37 -2.11 -0.30
CA THR A 48 12.28 -2.97 -1.04
C THR A 48 12.60 -4.21 -0.22
N LEU A 49 12.04 -5.37 -0.60
CA LEU A 49 12.23 -6.64 0.10
C LEU A 49 13.68 -7.11 0.09
N ASN A 50 14.36 -7.00 -1.05
CA ASN A 50 15.76 -7.38 -1.19
C ASN A 50 16.53 -6.36 -2.07
N PRO A 51 17.29 -5.44 -1.47
CA PRO A 51 18.06 -4.45 -2.24
C PRO A 51 19.24 -5.06 -3.02
N ASN A 52 19.70 -6.26 -2.65
CA ASN A 52 20.79 -6.97 -3.33
C ASN A 52 20.30 -7.99 -4.37
N ALA A 53 19.01 -7.95 -4.76
CA ALA A 53 18.42 -8.92 -5.67
C ALA A 53 19.15 -8.98 -7.04
N SER A 54 19.67 -7.86 -7.54
CA SER A 54 20.39 -7.81 -8.81
C SER A 54 21.77 -8.50 -8.80
N ALA A 55 22.37 -8.66 -7.62
CA ALA A 55 23.64 -9.37 -7.47
C ALA A 55 23.44 -10.89 -7.41
N ASN A 56 22.22 -11.35 -7.16
CA ASN A 56 21.90 -12.77 -7.16
C ASN A 56 21.92 -13.34 -8.57
N ARG A 57 22.77 -14.35 -8.81
CA ARG A 57 22.86 -15.09 -10.07
C ARG A 57 22.18 -16.46 -10.02
N ASP A 58 21.62 -16.83 -8.88
CA ASP A 58 20.88 -18.07 -8.77
C ASP A 58 19.70 -18.04 -9.76
N PRO A 59 19.46 -19.15 -10.49
CA PRO A 59 18.31 -19.22 -11.37
C PRO A 59 17.03 -19.07 -10.55
N VAL A 60 16.04 -18.36 -11.09
CA VAL A 60 14.73 -18.24 -10.44
C VAL A 60 14.08 -19.63 -10.42
N LEU A 61 14.10 -20.31 -9.28
CA LEU A 61 13.49 -21.64 -9.07
C LEU A 61 11.96 -21.58 -8.92
N GLY A 62 11.35 -20.43 -9.23
CA GLY A 62 9.92 -20.18 -9.13
C GLY A 62 9.13 -20.76 -10.32
N ILE A 63 7.91 -20.25 -10.48
CA ILE A 63 7.05 -20.63 -11.61
C ILE A 63 7.61 -20.00 -12.90
N ASP A 64 7.62 -20.75 -14.00
CA ASP A 64 7.97 -20.18 -15.29
C ASP A 64 6.87 -19.20 -15.77
N GLY A 65 7.22 -18.30 -16.69
CA GLY A 65 6.30 -17.25 -17.15
C GLY A 65 5.01 -17.79 -17.77
N GLN A 66 5.07 -18.94 -18.44
CA GLN A 66 3.90 -19.56 -19.07
C GLN A 66 2.99 -20.20 -18.03
N ALA A 67 3.56 -20.93 -17.07
CA ALA A 67 2.83 -21.47 -15.92
C ALA A 67 2.17 -20.36 -15.10
N GLY A 68 2.86 -19.22 -14.92
CA GLY A 68 2.32 -18.04 -14.26
C GLY A 68 1.13 -17.42 -14.98
N ALA A 69 1.24 -17.25 -16.30
CA ALA A 69 0.13 -16.76 -17.11
C ALA A 69 -1.09 -17.69 -17.01
N ALA A 70 -0.88 -19.00 -17.17
CA ALA A 70 -1.96 -19.99 -17.08
C ALA A 70 -2.59 -20.05 -15.67
N ALA A 71 -1.80 -19.86 -14.61
CA ALA A 71 -2.33 -19.81 -13.24
C ALA A 71 -3.25 -18.60 -13.03
N GLN A 72 -2.88 -17.43 -13.54
CA GLN A 72 -3.70 -16.22 -13.46
C GLN A 72 -4.97 -16.33 -14.31
N GLU A 73 -4.88 -16.94 -15.49
CA GLU A 73 -6.03 -17.21 -16.36
C GLU A 73 -7.05 -18.12 -15.67
N ARG A 74 -6.62 -19.27 -15.14
CA ARG A 74 -7.50 -20.19 -14.38
C ARG A 74 -8.13 -19.52 -13.16
N TYR A 75 -7.37 -18.67 -12.45
CA TYR A 75 -7.91 -17.90 -11.34
C TYR A 75 -9.06 -17.01 -11.81
N GLN A 76 -8.89 -16.26 -12.90
CA GLN A 76 -9.96 -15.42 -13.47
C GLN A 76 -11.15 -16.25 -13.99
N GLU A 77 -10.91 -17.38 -14.63
CA GLU A 77 -11.97 -18.28 -15.12
C GLU A 77 -12.80 -18.88 -13.99
N SER A 78 -12.20 -19.12 -12.83
CA SER A 78 -12.90 -19.66 -11.65
C SER A 78 -14.03 -18.75 -11.17
N PHE A 79 -13.95 -17.43 -11.42
CA PHE A 79 -15.03 -16.48 -11.14
C PHE A 79 -16.08 -16.37 -12.25
N LYS A 80 -15.79 -16.89 -13.45
CA LYS A 80 -16.70 -16.86 -14.61
C LYS A 80 -17.55 -18.13 -14.70
N SER A 81 -17.03 -19.27 -14.25
CA SER A 81 -17.74 -20.55 -14.26
C SER A 81 -17.96 -21.06 -12.84
N PRO A 82 -19.21 -21.27 -12.39
CA PRO A 82 -19.47 -21.97 -11.14
C PRO A 82 -18.77 -23.33 -11.18
N PRO A 83 -17.95 -23.70 -10.18
CA PRO A 83 -17.33 -25.02 -10.14
C PRO A 83 -18.44 -26.08 -10.19
N LYS A 84 -18.30 -27.08 -11.07
CA LYS A 84 -19.29 -28.17 -11.16
C LYS A 84 -19.36 -28.86 -9.80
N THR A 85 -20.52 -28.78 -9.14
CA THR A 85 -20.72 -29.26 -7.76
C THR A 85 -20.54 -30.78 -7.61
N PHE A 86 -20.61 -31.55 -8.70
CA PHE A 86 -20.40 -33.00 -8.70
C PHE A 86 -20.03 -33.51 -10.10
N GLU A 87 -19.07 -34.42 -10.18
CA GLU A 87 -18.86 -35.28 -11.35
C GLU A 87 -19.84 -36.46 -11.26
N ILE A 88 -20.74 -36.61 -12.23
CA ILE A 88 -21.57 -37.82 -12.34
C ILE A 88 -20.69 -38.91 -12.96
N VAL A 89 -20.09 -39.74 -12.11
CA VAL A 89 -19.48 -41.00 -12.55
C VAL A 89 -20.62 -41.98 -12.88
N ASN A 90 -20.97 -42.08 -14.17
CA ASN A 90 -21.93 -43.07 -14.67
C ASN A 90 -21.29 -44.48 -14.74
N ILE A 91 -20.94 -45.06 -13.58
CA ILE A 91 -20.69 -46.50 -13.46
C ILE A 91 -22.06 -47.16 -13.25
N GLY A 92 -22.76 -47.35 -14.37
CA GLY A 92 -24.12 -47.88 -14.40
C GLY A 92 -24.52 -48.29 -15.82
N GLY A 93 -23.59 -48.94 -16.53
CA GLY A 93 -23.88 -49.57 -17.82
C GLY A 93 -24.89 -50.69 -17.60
N GLY A 94 -26.03 -50.60 -18.30
CA GLY A 94 -27.24 -51.38 -18.06
C GLY A 94 -27.03 -52.90 -18.02
N LEU A 95 -27.56 -53.52 -16.97
CA LEU A 95 -27.93 -54.93 -16.98
C LEU A 95 -29.17 -55.07 -17.89
N SER A 96 -28.94 -55.17 -19.20
CA SER A 96 -29.96 -55.59 -20.16
C SER A 96 -30.12 -57.10 -20.02
N GLY A 97 -31.17 -57.50 -19.29
CA GLY A 97 -31.63 -58.87 -19.25
C GLY A 97 -32.43 -59.20 -20.51
N ASN A 98 -31.95 -60.19 -21.26
CA ASN A 98 -32.77 -61.10 -22.04
C ASN A 98 -32.19 -62.51 -21.88
#